data_AF-A0A0F9GBX6-F1
#
_entry.id   AF-A0A0F9GBX6-F1
#
_cell.length_a   1.000
_cell.length_b   1.000
_cell.length_c   1.000
_cell.angle_alpha   90.00
_cell.angle_beta   90.00
_cell.angle_gamma   90.00
#
_symmetry.space_group_name_H-M   'P 1'
#
loop_
_entity.id
_entity.type
_entity.pdbx_description
1 polymer ?
#
loop_
_entity_poly.entity_id
_entity_poly.type
_entity_poly.pdbx_seq_one_letter_code
_entity_poly.pdbx_strand_id
1 'polypeptide(L)'
;MTEPKPDMFQNAGQNVATRPAQSRSAKKGDEWIDDLVGALTDPIIVYPSGWQDTLPDWIKPQITLERIIMNIRVSKEGGVPVGDTEALAYIYPRTMESPMNEQWVRIYMYVFNQAMKLKKTEVPEDLKSEKLSDYDMEHLNELKGWIYQRRVKHRKEKARAELREGLQAKEGAEAEELETSPAQPSFF
;
A
#
# COMPACT_ATOMS: atom_id res chain seq x y z
N MET A 1 3.72 6.33 -12.14
CA MET A 1 3.72 4.93 -12.61
C MET A 1 4.35 4.05 -11.53
N THR A 2 3.59 3.10 -10.98
CA THR A 2 4.10 2.13 -10.01
C THR A 2 4.74 0.97 -10.77
N GLU A 3 6.06 0.82 -10.66
CA GLU A 3 6.76 -0.35 -11.18
C GLU A 3 6.18 -1.63 -10.53
N PRO A 4 5.90 -2.68 -11.31
CA PRO A 4 5.44 -3.95 -10.77
C PRO A 4 6.54 -4.58 -9.92
N LYS A 5 6.18 -5.35 -8.87
CA LYS A 5 7.18 -6.14 -8.13
C LYS A 5 7.88 -7.10 -9.12
N PRO A 6 9.22 -7.05 -9.25
CA PRO A 6 9.95 -7.96 -10.13
C PRO A 6 9.85 -9.42 -9.62
N ASP A 7 9.66 -10.35 -10.56
CA ASP A 7 9.75 -11.81 -10.40
C ASP A 7 8.81 -12.52 -9.40
N MET A 8 7.63 -11.96 -9.10
CA MET A 8 6.67 -12.64 -8.21
C MET A 8 5.88 -13.78 -8.89
N PHE A 9 5.51 -13.60 -10.17
CA PHE A 9 4.61 -14.50 -10.91
C PHE A 9 5.35 -15.56 -11.74
N GLN A 10 6.68 -15.62 -11.63
CA GLN A 10 7.55 -16.61 -12.26
C GLN A 10 8.40 -17.22 -11.16
N ASN A 11 8.59 -18.54 -11.17
CA ASN A 11 9.28 -19.28 -10.09
C ASN A 11 10.66 -18.67 -9.79
N ALA A 12 10.83 -18.10 -8.60
CA ALA A 12 12.10 -17.59 -8.12
C ALA A 12 12.25 -17.95 -6.63
N GLY A 13 12.97 -19.03 -6.35
CA GLY A 13 13.51 -19.24 -5.01
C GLY A 13 14.69 -18.30 -4.80
N GLN A 14 14.76 -17.63 -3.64
CA GLN A 14 16.02 -17.33 -2.94
C GLN A 14 15.83 -16.56 -1.62
N ASN A 15 16.50 -17.11 -0.59
CA ASN A 15 17.22 -16.48 0.53
C ASN A 15 16.81 -15.09 1.05
N VAL A 16 16.44 -15.06 2.34
CA VAL A 16 16.22 -13.84 3.13
C VAL A 16 17.41 -13.59 4.06
N ALA A 17 18.12 -12.48 3.86
CA ALA A 17 19.12 -11.97 4.80
C ALA A 17 18.46 -10.99 5.79
N THR A 18 18.54 -11.31 7.08
CA THR A 18 18.03 -10.50 8.20
C THR A 18 18.97 -9.35 8.54
N ARG A 19 18.41 -8.14 8.75
CA ARG A 19 19.13 -6.95 9.26
C ARG A 19 18.65 -6.57 10.67
N PRO A 20 19.52 -6.01 11.53
CA PRO A 20 19.27 -5.90 12.96
C PRO A 20 18.42 -4.69 13.35
N ALA A 21 17.78 -4.81 14.51
CA ALA A 21 16.83 -3.87 15.09
C ALA A 21 17.50 -2.71 15.85
N GLN A 22 16.91 -1.51 15.80
CA GLN A 22 17.27 -0.36 16.63
C GLN A 22 16.05 0.19 17.40
N SER A 23 16.33 0.87 18.52
CA SER A 23 15.53 1.09 19.74
C SER A 23 14.18 1.83 19.59
N ARG A 24 13.21 1.49 20.48
CA ARG A 24 11.78 1.42 20.13
C ARG A 24 10.75 2.15 21.05
N SER A 25 11.13 2.93 22.06
CA SER A 25 10.12 3.35 23.07
C SER A 25 9.41 4.69 22.80
N ALA A 26 10.09 5.74 22.30
CA ALA A 26 9.45 7.05 22.05
C ALA A 26 8.72 7.13 20.68
N LYS A 27 9.13 6.31 19.70
CA LYS A 27 8.54 6.28 18.34
C LYS A 27 7.16 5.64 18.26
N LYS A 28 6.77 4.87 19.28
CA LYS A 28 5.60 3.98 19.20
C LYS A 28 4.27 4.75 19.16
N GLY A 29 4.23 5.94 19.75
CA GLY A 29 3.06 6.83 19.77
C GLY A 29 2.78 7.51 18.42
N ASP A 30 3.81 7.91 17.71
CA ASP A 30 3.65 8.54 16.39
C ASP A 30 3.41 7.48 15.30
N GLU A 31 4.01 6.30 15.44
CA GLU A 31 3.92 5.21 14.47
C GLU A 31 2.49 4.69 14.30
N TRP A 32 1.71 4.53 15.39
CA TRP A 32 0.32 4.07 15.27
C TRP A 32 -0.61 5.12 14.65
N ILE A 33 -0.34 6.41 14.89
CA ILE A 33 -1.07 7.53 14.28
C ILE A 33 -0.75 7.57 12.79
N ASP A 34 0.52 7.49 12.43
CA ASP A 34 0.98 7.43 11.04
C ASP A 34 0.37 6.25 10.28
N ASP A 35 0.25 5.09 10.92
CA ASP A 35 -0.37 3.91 10.32
C ASP A 35 -1.88 4.07 10.16
N LEU A 36 -2.56 4.73 11.10
CA LEU A 36 -3.98 5.04 11.00
C LEU A 36 -4.26 6.07 9.90
N VAL A 37 -3.49 7.15 9.84
CA VAL A 37 -3.54 8.14 8.76
C VAL A 37 -3.24 7.46 7.43
N GLY A 38 -2.25 6.57 7.40
CA GLY A 38 -1.90 5.77 6.24
C GLY A 38 -3.04 4.87 5.76
N ALA A 39 -3.75 4.21 6.67
CA ALA A 39 -4.89 3.37 6.30
C ALA A 39 -5.96 4.14 5.51
N LEU A 40 -6.17 5.42 5.83
CA LEU A 40 -7.17 6.27 5.22
C LEU A 40 -6.66 7.00 3.96
N THR A 41 -5.39 7.42 3.94
CA THR A 41 -4.87 8.36 2.94
C THR A 41 -3.85 7.75 1.99
N ASP A 42 -3.26 6.60 2.32
CA ASP A 42 -2.30 5.95 1.44
C ASP A 42 -2.98 5.50 0.14
N PRO A 43 -2.31 5.63 -1.02
CA PRO A 43 -2.87 5.17 -2.28
C PRO A 43 -3.16 3.66 -2.24
N ILE A 44 -4.17 3.24 -3.01
CA ILE A 44 -4.42 1.82 -3.27
C ILE A 44 -3.44 1.37 -4.35
N ILE A 45 -2.58 0.42 -4.02
CA ILE A 45 -1.57 -0.09 -4.96
C ILE A 45 -2.22 -1.17 -5.81
N VAL A 46 -2.25 -0.93 -7.12
CA VAL A 46 -2.85 -1.83 -8.11
C VAL A 46 -1.78 -2.22 -9.14
N TYR A 47 -1.86 -3.43 -9.68
CA TYR A 47 -0.91 -3.88 -10.71
C TYR A 47 -0.98 -2.97 -11.95
N PRO A 48 0.17 -2.50 -12.49
CA PRO A 48 0.24 -1.63 -13.66
C PRO A 48 -0.22 -2.37 -14.92
N SER A 49 -1.50 -2.21 -15.29
CA SER A 49 -2.10 -2.83 -16.48
C SER A 49 -3.22 -1.95 -17.05
N GLY A 50 -3.74 -2.28 -18.22
CA GLY A 50 -4.91 -1.62 -18.81
C GLY A 50 -6.24 -1.92 -18.10
N TRP A 51 -6.24 -2.78 -17.07
CA TRP A 51 -7.45 -3.29 -16.41
C TRP A 51 -7.71 -2.66 -15.04
N GLN A 52 -6.93 -1.65 -14.63
CA GLN A 52 -7.06 -1.00 -13.32
C GLN A 52 -8.44 -0.38 -13.08
N ASP A 53 -9.01 0.22 -14.12
CA ASP A 53 -10.31 0.89 -14.07
C ASP A 53 -11.50 -0.09 -14.08
N THR A 54 -11.23 -1.39 -14.25
CA THR A 54 -12.25 -2.45 -14.22
C THR A 54 -12.47 -3.06 -12.83
N LEU A 55 -11.74 -2.58 -11.82
CA LEU A 55 -11.94 -3.00 -10.44
C LEU A 55 -13.37 -2.65 -9.97
N PRO A 56 -14.13 -3.61 -9.42
CA PRO A 56 -15.46 -3.35 -8.89
C PRO A 56 -15.48 -2.23 -7.83
N ASP A 57 -16.50 -1.37 -7.89
CA ASP A 57 -16.60 -0.16 -7.04
C ASP A 57 -16.57 -0.45 -5.53
N TRP A 58 -17.04 -1.63 -5.12
CA TRP A 58 -17.06 -2.04 -3.71
C TRP A 58 -15.68 -2.36 -3.14
N ILE A 59 -14.67 -2.63 -3.99
CA ILE A 59 -13.33 -3.02 -3.53
C ILE A 59 -12.64 -1.86 -2.79
N LYS A 60 -12.72 -0.63 -3.31
CA LYS A 60 -12.07 0.54 -2.71
C LYS A 60 -12.53 0.82 -1.27
N PRO A 61 -13.84 0.95 -0.97
CA PRO A 61 -14.29 1.14 0.42
C PRO A 61 -13.99 -0.07 1.30
N GLN A 62 -14.04 -1.28 0.76
CA GLN A 62 -13.70 -2.51 1.50
C GLN A 62 -12.22 -2.53 1.92
N ILE A 63 -11.30 -2.10 1.05
CA ILE A 63 -9.87 -1.95 1.37
C ILE A 63 -9.67 -0.97 2.52
N THR A 64 -10.34 0.19 2.49
CA THR A 64 -10.24 1.18 3.57
C THR A 64 -10.67 0.59 4.90
N LEU A 65 -11.81 -0.12 4.94
CA LEU A 65 -12.29 -0.80 6.14
C LEU A 65 -11.30 -1.86 6.64
N GLU A 66 -10.79 -2.70 5.73
CA GLU A 66 -9.81 -3.73 6.07
C GLU A 66 -8.52 -3.17 6.61
N ARG A 67 -8.00 -2.07 6.06
CA ARG A 67 -6.79 -1.42 6.58
C ARG A 67 -6.98 -0.98 8.03
N ILE A 68 -8.13 -0.41 8.38
CA ILE A 68 -8.44 -0.02 9.77
C ILE A 68 -8.49 -1.26 10.68
N ILE A 69 -9.21 -2.31 10.26
CA ILE A 69 -9.31 -3.56 11.03
C ILE A 69 -7.92 -4.19 11.22
N MET A 70 -7.11 -4.25 10.17
CA MET A 70 -5.77 -4.83 10.20
C MET A 70 -4.80 -4.01 11.04
N ASN A 71 -4.88 -2.67 11.01
CA ASN A 71 -4.10 -1.82 11.93
C ASN A 71 -4.37 -2.16 13.40
N ILE A 72 -5.65 -2.33 13.76
CA ILE A 72 -6.04 -2.69 15.13
C ILE A 72 -5.53 -4.09 15.50
N ARG A 73 -5.65 -5.06 14.58
CA ARG A 73 -5.15 -6.43 14.79
C ARG A 73 -3.63 -6.46 14.95
N VAL A 74 -2.90 -5.83 14.04
CA VAL A 74 -1.44 -5.78 14.05
C VAL A 74 -0.91 -5.08 15.29
N SER A 75 -1.60 -4.03 15.78
CA SER A 75 -1.23 -3.39 17.04
C SER A 75 -1.31 -4.33 18.26
N LYS A 76 -2.13 -5.39 18.20
CA LYS A 76 -2.29 -6.36 19.30
C LYS A 76 -1.45 -7.61 19.10
N GLU A 77 -1.43 -8.14 17.88
CA GLU A 77 -0.94 -9.50 17.57
C GLU A 77 0.32 -9.48 16.69
N GLY A 78 0.71 -8.32 16.15
CA GLY A 78 1.75 -8.21 15.13
C GLY A 78 1.28 -8.62 13.73
N GLY A 79 2.19 -8.63 12.76
CA GLY A 79 1.91 -8.96 11.36
C GLY A 79 1.95 -7.76 10.42
N VAL A 80 1.37 -7.92 9.22
CA VAL A 80 1.35 -6.89 8.16
C VAL A 80 -0.04 -6.25 8.09
N PRO A 81 -0.16 -4.91 8.12
CA PRO A 81 -1.46 -4.22 8.09
C PRO A 81 -2.02 -4.09 6.67
N VAL A 82 -2.20 -5.24 6.01
CA VAL A 82 -2.76 -5.35 4.65
C VAL A 82 -3.77 -6.48 4.62
N GLY A 83 -5.00 -6.16 4.22
CA GLY A 83 -6.10 -7.12 4.09
C GLY A 83 -6.03 -7.96 2.82
N ASP A 84 -6.86 -8.98 2.75
CA ASP A 84 -6.96 -9.85 1.58
C ASP A 84 -7.58 -9.13 0.38
N THR A 85 -8.52 -8.20 0.60
CA THR A 85 -9.15 -7.44 -0.49
C THR A 85 -8.15 -6.51 -1.18
N GLU A 86 -7.16 -6.00 -0.46
CA GLU A 86 -6.11 -5.17 -1.06
C GLU A 86 -5.13 -6.00 -1.90
N ALA A 87 -4.79 -7.21 -1.43
CA ALA A 87 -4.04 -8.16 -2.25
C ALA A 87 -4.85 -8.58 -3.50
N LEU A 88 -6.16 -8.80 -3.36
CA LEU A 88 -7.06 -9.08 -4.49
C LEU A 88 -7.05 -7.92 -5.50
N ALA A 89 -7.13 -6.67 -5.05
CA ALA A 89 -7.10 -5.51 -5.94
C ALA A 89 -5.78 -5.40 -6.72
N TYR A 90 -4.67 -5.83 -6.13
CA TYR A 90 -3.40 -5.91 -6.85
C TYR A 90 -3.39 -7.06 -7.87
N ILE A 91 -3.84 -8.26 -7.50
CA ILE A 91 -3.76 -9.45 -8.36
C ILE A 91 -4.81 -9.40 -9.49
N TYR A 92 -5.99 -8.84 -9.26
CA TYR A 92 -7.12 -8.88 -10.21
C TYR A 92 -6.75 -8.35 -11.61
N PRO A 93 -6.15 -7.15 -11.78
CA PRO A 93 -5.79 -6.68 -13.11
C PRO A 93 -4.68 -7.50 -13.76
N ARG A 94 -3.81 -8.14 -12.94
CA ARG A 94 -2.77 -9.04 -13.43
C ARG A 94 -3.36 -10.28 -14.09
N THR A 95 -4.46 -10.82 -13.58
CA THR A 95 -5.10 -12.02 -14.16
C THR A 95 -5.70 -11.75 -15.54
N MET A 96 -6.16 -10.52 -15.77
CA MET A 96 -6.75 -10.07 -17.03
C MET A 96 -5.71 -9.79 -18.12
N GLU A 97 -4.49 -9.42 -17.73
CA GLU A 97 -3.42 -9.15 -18.69
C GLU A 97 -2.82 -10.43 -19.30
N SER A 98 -2.63 -11.46 -18.48
CA SER A 98 -2.05 -12.73 -18.93
C SER A 98 -2.30 -13.84 -17.90
N PRO A 99 -2.44 -15.11 -18.33
CA PRO A 99 -2.55 -16.23 -17.41
C PRO A 99 -1.42 -16.23 -16.37
N MET A 100 -1.79 -16.53 -15.12
CA MET A 100 -0.84 -16.72 -14.03
C MET A 100 -0.52 -18.21 -13.85
N ASN A 101 0.58 -18.50 -13.15
CA ASN A 101 0.88 -19.87 -12.77
C ASN A 101 -0.17 -20.41 -11.79
N GLU A 102 -0.20 -21.74 -11.62
CA GLU A 102 -1.18 -22.42 -10.77
C GLU A 102 -1.17 -21.92 -9.32
N GLN A 103 0.03 -21.63 -8.78
CA GLN A 103 0.21 -21.10 -7.44
C GLN A 103 -0.56 -19.80 -7.22
N TRP A 104 -0.35 -18.80 -8.08
CA TRP A 104 -1.00 -17.50 -7.98
C TRP A 104 -2.49 -17.58 -8.30
N VAL A 105 -2.92 -18.55 -9.11
CA VAL A 105 -4.35 -18.85 -9.27
C VAL A 105 -4.96 -19.34 -7.96
N ARG A 106 -4.31 -20.26 -7.24
CA ARG A 106 -4.80 -20.69 -5.91
C ARG A 106 -4.85 -19.55 -4.90
N ILE A 107 -3.80 -18.73 -4.86
CA ILE A 107 -3.75 -17.52 -4.02
C ILE A 107 -4.89 -16.57 -4.38
N TYR A 108 -5.11 -16.30 -5.67
CA TYR A 108 -6.19 -15.44 -6.16
C TYR A 108 -7.56 -15.96 -5.72
N MET A 109 -7.84 -17.25 -5.91
CA MET A 109 -9.12 -17.84 -5.50
C MET A 109 -9.33 -17.77 -3.99
N TYR A 110 -8.27 -17.96 -3.21
CA TYR A 110 -8.32 -17.81 -1.75
C TYR A 110 -8.67 -16.37 -1.35
N VAL A 111 -7.92 -15.37 -1.82
CA VAL A 111 -8.17 -13.96 -1.45
C VAL A 111 -9.51 -13.46 -1.97
N PHE A 112 -9.94 -13.93 -3.15
CA PHE A 112 -11.27 -13.66 -3.68
C PHE A 112 -12.36 -14.19 -2.75
N ASN A 113 -12.25 -15.44 -2.29
CA ASN A 113 -13.20 -16.02 -1.34
C ASN A 113 -13.24 -15.24 -0.02
N GLN A 114 -12.08 -14.82 0.53
CA GLN A 114 -12.04 -14.00 1.74
C GLN A 114 -12.72 -12.63 1.54
N ALA A 115 -12.44 -11.95 0.43
CA ALA A 115 -13.08 -10.68 0.10
C ALA A 115 -14.61 -10.83 -0.04
N MET A 116 -15.08 -11.91 -0.65
CA MET A 116 -16.51 -12.21 -0.80
C MET A 116 -17.20 -12.54 0.53
N LYS A 117 -16.51 -13.27 1.43
CA LYS A 117 -16.97 -13.50 2.81
C LYS A 117 -17.17 -12.18 3.56
N LEU A 118 -16.24 -11.24 3.42
CA LEU A 118 -16.35 -9.91 4.02
C LEU A 118 -17.48 -9.08 3.40
N LYS A 119 -17.70 -9.22 2.10
CA LYS A 119 -18.86 -8.65 1.38
C LYS A 119 -20.19 -9.34 1.74
N LYS A 120 -20.17 -10.43 2.53
CA LYS A 120 -21.35 -11.26 2.85
C LYS A 120 -22.08 -11.77 1.61
N THR A 121 -21.32 -12.09 0.56
CA THR A 121 -21.86 -12.68 -0.67
C THR A 121 -21.42 -14.12 -0.76
N GLU A 122 -22.37 -15.03 -1.03
CA GLU A 122 -22.07 -16.45 -1.18
C GLU A 122 -21.27 -16.71 -2.46
N VAL A 123 -20.16 -17.44 -2.31
CA VAL A 123 -19.36 -17.94 -3.43
C VAL A 123 -19.85 -19.36 -3.77
N PRO A 124 -20.09 -19.68 -5.06
CA PRO A 124 -20.44 -21.03 -5.49
C PRO A 124 -19.43 -22.07 -4.99
N GLU A 125 -19.90 -23.26 -4.67
CA GLU A 125 -19.08 -24.30 -4.01
C GLU A 125 -17.84 -24.68 -4.82
N ASP A 126 -17.96 -24.75 -6.14
CA ASP A 126 -16.84 -25.04 -7.06
C ASP A 126 -15.73 -23.98 -7.07
N LEU A 127 -16.02 -22.77 -6.58
CA LEU A 127 -15.07 -21.65 -6.50
C LEU A 127 -14.58 -21.40 -5.07
N LYS A 128 -15.06 -22.16 -4.08
CA LYS A 128 -14.65 -21.98 -2.69
C LYS A 128 -13.23 -22.49 -2.49
N SER A 129 -12.31 -21.57 -2.26
CA SER A 129 -10.97 -21.87 -1.74
C SER A 129 -10.88 -21.43 -0.29
N GLU A 130 -11.05 -22.38 0.65
CA GLU A 130 -11.06 -22.06 2.09
C GLU A 130 -9.68 -22.15 2.75
N LYS A 131 -8.80 -22.97 2.18
CA LYS A 131 -7.48 -23.26 2.73
C LYS A 131 -6.43 -23.00 1.67
N LEU A 132 -5.34 -22.40 2.13
CA LEU A 132 -4.16 -22.17 1.33
C LEU A 132 -3.00 -22.90 2.01
N SER A 133 -2.08 -23.47 1.23
CA SER A 133 -0.90 -24.13 1.80
C SER A 133 -0.03 -23.11 2.54
N ASP A 134 0.77 -23.55 3.51
CA ASP A 134 1.67 -22.65 4.24
C ASP A 134 2.64 -21.93 3.30
N TYR A 135 3.12 -22.65 2.26
CA TYR A 135 3.97 -22.10 1.21
C TYR A 135 3.28 -20.99 0.42
N ASP A 136 2.04 -21.21 -0.02
CA ASP A 136 1.27 -20.21 -0.78
C ASP A 136 0.86 -19.02 0.12
N MET A 137 0.63 -19.25 1.42
CA MET A 137 0.39 -18.20 2.42
C MET A 137 1.63 -17.34 2.66
N GLU A 138 2.82 -17.91 2.67
CA GLU A 138 4.08 -17.16 2.76
C GLU A 138 4.20 -16.17 1.59
N HIS A 139 3.96 -16.63 0.35
CA HIS A 139 4.00 -15.78 -0.84
C HIS A 139 2.93 -14.67 -0.81
N LEU A 140 1.73 -14.99 -0.32
CA LEU A 140 0.69 -13.99 -0.10
C LEU A 140 1.12 -12.94 0.94
N ASN A 141 1.74 -13.36 2.05
CA ASN A 141 2.24 -12.46 3.09
C ASN A 141 3.39 -11.59 2.58
N GLU A 142 4.26 -12.11 1.73
CA GLU A 142 5.31 -11.34 1.06
C GLU A 142 4.75 -10.29 0.09
N LEU A 143 3.68 -10.63 -0.66
CA LEU A 143 2.95 -9.67 -1.49
C LEU A 143 2.36 -8.56 -0.61
N LYS A 144 1.65 -8.93 0.46
CA LYS A 144 1.08 -7.97 1.42
C LYS A 144 2.15 -7.06 2.03
N GLY A 145 3.28 -7.62 2.45
CA GLY A 145 4.42 -6.87 2.98
C GLY A 145 4.99 -5.88 1.96
N TRP A 146 5.11 -6.29 0.70
CA TRP A 146 5.54 -5.41 -0.38
C TRP A 146 4.54 -4.28 -0.65
N ILE A 147 3.23 -4.57 -0.68
CA ILE A 147 2.17 -3.55 -0.83
C ILE A 147 2.32 -2.52 0.29
N TYR A 148 2.42 -2.98 1.55
CA TYR A 148 2.59 -2.11 2.71
C TYR A 148 3.80 -1.18 2.55
N GLN A 149 4.97 -1.73 2.23
CA GLN A 149 6.19 -0.96 2.02
C GLN A 149 6.02 0.09 0.91
N ARG A 150 5.33 -0.25 -0.17
CA ARG A 150 5.09 0.67 -1.28
C ARG A 150 4.20 1.85 -0.88
N ARG A 151 3.15 1.60 -0.08
CA ARG A 151 2.30 2.66 0.48
C ARG A 151 3.08 3.62 1.37
N VAL A 152 3.82 3.07 2.33
CA VAL A 152 4.62 3.87 3.27
C VAL A 152 5.69 4.67 2.53
N LYS A 153 6.31 4.08 1.50
CA LYS A 153 7.25 4.79 0.63
C LYS A 153 6.58 5.97 -0.07
N HIS A 154 5.41 5.76 -0.68
CA HIS A 154 4.68 6.82 -1.35
C HIS A 154 4.32 7.98 -0.40
N ARG A 155 3.83 7.67 0.81
CA ARG A 155 3.54 8.68 1.83
C ARG A 155 4.77 9.50 2.19
N LYS A 156 5.91 8.84 2.44
CA LYS A 156 7.18 9.52 2.76
C LYS A 156 7.69 10.37 1.61
N GLU A 157 7.54 9.92 0.37
CA GLU A 157 7.94 10.67 -0.83
C GLU A 157 7.06 11.91 -1.01
N LYS A 158 5.74 11.77 -0.84
CA LYS A 158 4.79 12.88 -0.90
C LYS A 158 5.08 13.94 0.15
N ALA A 159 5.24 13.54 1.42
CA ALA A 159 5.58 14.48 2.50
C ALA A 159 6.91 15.22 2.25
N ARG A 160 7.90 14.55 1.65
CA ARG A 160 9.17 15.18 1.27
C ARG A 160 9.02 16.16 0.10
N ALA A 161 8.16 15.85 -0.88
CA ALA A 161 7.87 16.73 -2.00
C ALA A 161 7.16 18.00 -1.52
N GLU A 162 6.11 17.86 -0.71
CA GLU A 162 5.37 18.98 -0.13
C GLU A 162 6.28 19.89 0.72
N LEU A 163 7.21 19.32 1.49
CA LEU A 163 8.20 20.10 2.22
C LEU A 163 9.12 20.91 1.29
N ARG A 164 9.58 20.32 0.18
CA ARG A 164 10.44 21.00 -0.79
C ARG A 164 9.71 22.14 -1.50
N GLU A 165 8.48 21.89 -1.94
CA GLU A 165 7.63 22.89 -2.57
C GLU A 165 7.32 24.05 -1.62
N GLY A 166 7.03 23.75 -0.34
CA GLY A 166 6.80 24.77 0.68
C GLY A 166 8.03 25.63 0.98
N LEU A 167 9.24 25.06 0.94
CA LEU A 167 10.49 25.83 1.08
C LEU A 167 10.72 26.74 -0.13
N GLN A 168 10.55 26.21 -1.35
CA GLN A 168 10.70 26.99 -2.59
C GLN A 168 9.67 28.13 -2.68
N ALA A 169 8.44 27.91 -2.23
CA ALA A 169 7.40 28.94 -2.20
C ALA A 169 7.74 30.07 -1.20
N LYS A 170 8.34 29.72 -0.05
CA LYS A 170 8.80 30.72 0.93
C LYS A 170 9.99 31.52 0.41
N GLU A 171 10.98 30.85 -0.18
CA GLU A 171 12.13 31.52 -0.80
C GLU A 171 11.71 32.43 -1.95
N GLY A 172 10.74 32.01 -2.77
CA GLY A 172 10.17 32.83 -3.84
C GLY A 172 9.39 34.04 -3.30
N ALA A 173 8.59 33.86 -2.25
CA ALA A 173 7.84 34.95 -1.62
C ALA A 173 8.78 35.97 -0.93
N GLU A 174 9.84 35.52 -0.25
CA GLU A 174 10.85 36.41 0.34
C GLU A 174 11.64 37.16 -0.73
N ALA A 175 11.95 36.53 -1.86
CA ALA A 175 12.59 37.20 -3.00
C ALA A 175 11.68 38.27 -3.63
N GLU A 176 10.39 37.98 -3.80
CA GLU A 176 9.40 38.93 -4.32
C GLU A 176 9.14 40.10 -3.35
N GLU A 177 9.13 39.84 -2.03
CA GLU A 177 9.03 40.87 -0.99
C GLU A 177 10.27 41.77 -0.94
N LEU A 178 11.47 41.22 -1.15
CA LEU A 178 12.72 41.99 -1.29
C LEU A 178 12.75 42.85 -2.56
N GLU A 179 12.19 42.36 -3.68
CA GLU A 179 12.11 43.13 -4.93
C GLU A 179 11.05 44.23 -4.89
N THR A 180 9.97 44.05 -4.12
CA THR A 180 8.86 45.02 -3.99
C THR A 180 9.06 46.02 -2.85
N SER A 181 10.07 45.82 -1.99
CA SER A 181 10.37 46.75 -0.90
C SER A 181 10.97 48.06 -1.45
N PRO A 182 10.31 49.22 -1.28
CA PRO A 182 10.82 50.48 -1.79
C PRO A 182 12.10 50.86 -1.02
N ALA A 183 13.21 50.97 -1.74
CA ALA A 183 14.43 51.57 -1.24
C ALA A 183 14.09 52.97 -0.68
N GLN A 184 14.06 53.10 0.65
CA GLN A 184 13.78 54.39 1.27
C GLN A 184 14.88 55.36 0.83
N PRO A 185 14.55 56.49 0.16
CA PRO A 185 15.55 57.49 -0.14
C PRO A 185 16.02 58.08 1.19
N SER A 186 17.30 57.88 1.51
CA SER A 186 17.97 58.56 2.60
C SER A 186 18.01 60.05 2.28
N PHE A 187 17.12 60.83 2.90
CA PHE A 187 17.18 62.29 2.88
C PHE A 187 18.34 62.74 3.79
N PHE A 188 19.42 63.20 3.15
CA PHE A 188 20.47 64.03 3.75
C PHE A 188 20.08 65.51 3.68
#